data_AF-A0A5J4R1B5-F1
#
_entry.id   AF-A0A5J4R1B5-F1
#
_cell.length_a   1.000
_cell.length_b   1.000
_cell.length_c   1.000
_cell.angle_alpha   90.00
_cell.angle_beta   90.00
_cell.angle_gamma   90.00
#
_symmetry.space_group_name_H-M   'P 1'
#
loop_
_entity.id
_entity.type
_entity.pdbx_description
1 polymer ?
#
loop_
_entity_poly.entity_id
_entity_poly.type
_entity_poly.pdbx_seq_one_letter_code
_entity_poly.pdbx_strand_id
1 'polypeptide(L)'
;MKRHFDSKNWSKHLFAVASIFIVYSCTDSGNYAGKPFTDSVFTDAPQVIPGKVWCAYYDLGGEGVAYHDATEKNHGSGELNPVNGTYHNEFRIDEGVDISYTKEGIDDTLDNIVAPDEMGMFYVGWTAPDEWINYTIDVKETGAYDICFFFSAEVDGAISLSVDGKDVTGILQIPSTSSPHKWNRIDNLAEVSLKKGTRILTLHTKEAGKMNYAWFDFSLKSK
;
A
#
# COMPACT_ATOMS: atom_id res chain seq x y z
N MET A 1 58.86 -36.08 57.05
CA MET A 1 57.82 -36.11 55.99
C MET A 1 56.68 -35.21 56.43
N LYS A 2 56.16 -34.38 55.51
CA LYS A 2 55.09 -33.36 55.62
C LYS A 2 55.58 -31.90 55.70
N ARG A 3 55.71 -31.32 54.51
CA ARG A 3 55.64 -29.88 54.22
C ARG A 3 54.16 -29.47 54.28
N HIS A 4 53.84 -28.35 54.92
CA HIS A 4 52.57 -27.63 54.70
C HIS A 4 52.88 -26.24 54.15
N PHE A 5 52.20 -25.92 53.05
CA PHE A 5 52.39 -24.76 52.18
C PHE A 5 51.30 -23.71 52.47
N ASP A 6 51.67 -22.45 52.28
CA ASP A 6 50.86 -21.24 52.33
C ASP A 6 49.55 -21.29 51.53
N SER A 7 48.48 -20.70 52.08
CA SER A 7 47.28 -20.32 51.33
C SER A 7 47.40 -18.88 50.81
N LYS A 8 47.61 -18.73 49.50
CA LYS A 8 47.48 -17.46 48.77
C LYS A 8 46.00 -17.12 48.55
N ASN A 9 45.59 -15.93 48.98
CA ASN A 9 44.33 -15.28 48.61
C ASN A 9 44.30 -14.96 47.11
N TRP A 10 43.25 -15.36 46.40
CA TRP A 10 42.96 -14.94 45.02
C TRP A 10 41.82 -13.92 45.03
N SER A 11 42.13 -12.69 44.64
CA SER A 11 41.14 -11.66 44.33
C SER A 11 40.43 -12.01 43.01
N LYS A 12 39.12 -12.19 43.05
CA LYS A 12 38.30 -12.34 41.85
C LYS A 12 38.13 -10.97 41.19
N HIS A 13 38.76 -10.74 40.05
CA HIS A 13 38.40 -9.62 39.17
C HIS A 13 37.17 -10.02 38.35
N LEU A 14 36.05 -9.35 38.60
CA LEU A 14 34.85 -9.45 37.78
C LEU A 14 35.04 -8.51 36.58
N PHE A 15 35.20 -9.06 35.37
CA PHE A 15 35.07 -8.28 34.14
C PHE A 15 33.58 -8.12 33.83
N ALA A 16 33.05 -6.92 34.05
CA ALA A 16 31.72 -6.57 33.57
C ALA A 16 31.81 -6.24 32.07
N VAL A 17 31.31 -7.14 31.23
CA VAL A 17 31.07 -6.84 29.81
C VAL A 17 29.82 -5.97 29.77
N ALA A 18 30.00 -4.67 29.56
CA ALA A 18 28.90 -3.77 29.30
C ALA A 18 28.34 -4.08 27.90
N SER A 19 27.28 -4.87 27.85
CA SER A 19 26.47 -5.03 26.64
C SER A 19 25.81 -3.68 26.33
N ILE A 20 26.37 -2.96 25.36
CA ILE A 20 25.69 -1.82 24.75
C ILE A 20 24.49 -2.39 23.98
N PHE A 21 23.31 -2.31 24.58
CA PHE A 21 22.06 -2.46 23.86
C PHE A 21 21.88 -1.20 23.02
N ILE A 22 22.28 -1.27 21.75
CA ILE A 22 21.79 -0.32 20.75
C ILE A 22 20.33 -0.68 20.52
N VAL A 23 19.43 0.01 21.20
CA VAL A 23 18.02 0.00 20.86
C VAL A 23 17.93 0.68 19.50
N TYR A 24 17.79 -0.10 18.43
CA TYR A 24 17.28 0.43 17.18
C TYR A 24 15.84 0.85 17.46
N SER A 25 15.61 2.14 17.67
CA SER A 25 14.27 2.68 17.48
C SER A 25 13.95 2.51 16.00
N CYS A 26 13.28 1.40 15.67
CA CYS A 26 12.39 1.39 14.53
C CYS A 26 11.49 2.62 14.72
N THR A 27 11.43 3.52 13.74
CA THR A 27 10.36 4.51 13.71
C THR A 27 9.08 3.72 13.59
N ASP A 28 8.48 3.46 14.75
CA ASP A 28 7.24 2.74 14.90
C ASP A 28 6.19 3.57 14.18
N SER A 29 5.45 2.93 13.28
CA SER A 29 4.10 3.32 12.88
C SER A 29 3.14 3.30 14.08
N GLY A 30 3.62 3.56 15.30
CA GLY A 30 3.11 3.07 16.58
C GLY A 30 1.76 3.61 17.02
N ASN A 31 1.15 4.49 16.21
CA ASN A 31 -0.20 5.01 16.42
C ASN A 31 -1.16 4.69 15.25
N TYR A 32 -0.70 3.98 14.21
CA TYR A 32 -1.59 3.53 13.14
C TYR A 32 -2.46 2.38 13.65
N ALA A 33 -3.77 2.62 13.72
CA ALA A 33 -4.74 1.66 14.25
C ALA A 33 -5.28 0.69 13.19
N GLY A 34 -4.97 0.94 11.91
CA GLY A 34 -5.38 0.06 10.83
C GLY A 34 -4.60 -1.26 10.80
N LYS A 35 -5.08 -2.20 10.00
CA LYS A 35 -4.48 -3.53 9.84
C LYS A 35 -4.42 -3.92 8.37
N PRO A 36 -3.38 -4.66 7.92
CA PRO A 36 -3.37 -5.23 6.59
C PRO A 36 -4.68 -5.95 6.27
N PHE A 37 -5.25 -5.68 5.10
CA PHE A 37 -6.42 -6.38 4.64
C PHE A 37 -6.10 -7.83 4.30
N THR A 38 -6.93 -8.74 4.79
CA THR A 38 -6.94 -10.14 4.38
C THR A 38 -8.33 -10.72 4.58
N ASP A 39 -8.69 -11.65 3.71
CA ASP A 39 -9.91 -12.45 3.83
C ASP A 39 -9.68 -13.86 3.24
N SER A 40 -10.76 -14.56 2.91
CA SER A 40 -10.69 -15.91 2.33
C SER A 40 -10.17 -15.96 0.89
N VAL A 41 -10.14 -14.83 0.18
CA VAL A 41 -9.73 -14.72 -1.23
C VAL A 41 -8.34 -14.06 -1.31
N PHE A 42 -8.15 -12.93 -0.65
CA PHE A 42 -6.88 -12.20 -0.57
C PHE A 42 -6.15 -12.54 0.74
N THR A 43 -5.14 -13.40 0.63
CA THR A 43 -4.38 -13.92 1.79
C THR A 43 -2.96 -13.36 1.91
N ASP A 44 -2.50 -12.61 0.91
CA ASP A 44 -1.15 -12.05 0.84
C ASP A 44 -1.07 -10.70 1.57
N ALA A 45 -1.09 -10.76 2.90
CA ALA A 45 -1.06 -9.58 3.77
C ALA A 45 0.10 -9.65 4.80
N PRO A 46 0.85 -8.56 5.03
CA PRO A 46 0.83 -7.29 4.30
C PRO A 46 1.29 -7.44 2.84
N GLN A 47 0.90 -6.48 2.00
CA GLN A 47 1.32 -6.47 0.60
C GLN A 47 2.85 -6.30 0.50
N VAL A 48 3.51 -7.03 -0.39
CA VAL A 48 4.99 -7.15 -0.39
C VAL A 48 5.63 -6.28 -1.47
N ILE A 49 6.70 -5.57 -1.11
CA ILE A 49 7.55 -4.80 -2.03
C ILE A 49 8.98 -5.37 -1.97
N PRO A 50 9.67 -5.65 -3.10
CA PRO A 50 9.26 -5.41 -4.49
C PRO A 50 8.03 -6.24 -4.91
N GLY A 51 7.18 -5.65 -5.75
CA GLY A 51 5.93 -6.26 -6.19
C GLY A 51 4.76 -5.27 -6.26
N LYS A 52 3.57 -5.82 -6.54
CA LYS A 52 2.34 -5.04 -6.65
C LYS A 52 1.75 -4.68 -5.29
N VAL A 53 1.30 -3.44 -5.18
CA VAL A 53 0.35 -2.98 -4.15
C VAL A 53 -0.97 -2.68 -4.84
N TRP A 54 -1.95 -3.55 -4.61
CA TRP A 54 -3.30 -3.47 -5.13
C TRP A 54 -4.13 -2.47 -4.30
N CYS A 55 -4.74 -1.51 -4.99
CA CYS A 55 -5.38 -0.36 -4.36
C CYS A 55 -6.71 -0.72 -3.66
N ALA A 56 -7.46 -1.70 -4.17
CA ALA A 56 -8.71 -2.14 -3.54
C ALA A 56 -8.49 -2.94 -2.24
N TYR A 57 -7.31 -3.54 -2.06
CA TYR A 57 -6.91 -4.29 -0.86
C TYR A 57 -6.21 -3.38 0.16
N TYR A 58 -6.74 -2.17 0.35
CA TYR A 58 -6.29 -1.22 1.37
C TYR A 58 -6.59 -1.72 2.78
N ASP A 59 -5.94 -1.18 3.79
CA ASP A 59 -6.05 -1.67 5.16
C ASP A 59 -7.48 -1.64 5.73
N LEU A 60 -7.72 -2.47 6.74
CA LEU A 60 -8.90 -2.42 7.59
C LEU A 60 -8.71 -1.35 8.67
N GLY A 61 -9.77 -0.60 9.00
CA GLY A 61 -9.73 0.39 10.07
C GLY A 61 -10.85 1.43 10.00
N GLY A 62 -11.44 1.58 8.82
CA GLY A 62 -12.53 2.52 8.57
C GLY A 62 -12.06 3.96 8.34
N GLU A 63 -13.05 4.82 8.14
CA GLU A 63 -12.92 6.26 7.91
C GLU A 63 -12.07 6.95 8.99
N GLY A 64 -11.15 7.82 8.57
CA GLY A 64 -10.20 8.53 9.43
C GLY A 64 -9.06 7.67 9.98
N VAL A 65 -9.04 6.36 9.71
CA VAL A 65 -7.97 5.43 10.11
C VAL A 65 -7.29 4.83 8.88
N ALA A 66 -8.00 4.01 8.12
CA ALA A 66 -7.45 3.30 6.96
C ALA A 66 -7.68 4.05 5.65
N TYR A 67 -8.68 4.93 5.61
CA TYR A 67 -8.95 5.81 4.47
C TYR A 67 -9.67 7.09 4.93
N HIS A 68 -9.73 8.06 4.03
CA HIS A 68 -10.74 9.12 4.01
C HIS A 68 -11.42 9.10 2.65
N ASP A 69 -12.74 8.96 2.65
CA ASP A 69 -13.60 9.08 1.48
C ASP A 69 -14.54 10.28 1.67
N ALA A 70 -14.85 11.00 0.58
CA ALA A 70 -15.75 12.15 0.64
C ALA A 70 -17.21 11.74 0.95
N THR A 71 -17.53 10.46 0.77
CA THR A 71 -18.84 9.88 1.03
C THR A 71 -18.75 8.74 2.05
N GLU A 72 -19.85 8.51 2.78
CA GLU A 72 -19.88 7.42 3.77
C GLU A 72 -20.15 6.04 3.14
N LYS A 73 -20.48 5.98 1.85
CA LYS A 73 -21.03 4.79 1.21
C LYS A 73 -20.25 4.47 -0.06
N ASN A 74 -19.79 3.23 -0.17
CA ASN A 74 -19.30 2.64 -1.41
C ASN A 74 -20.38 2.64 -2.52
N HIS A 75 -20.20 3.49 -3.52
CA HIS A 75 -21.02 3.65 -4.73
C HIS A 75 -20.74 2.57 -5.79
N GLY A 76 -19.62 1.86 -5.68
CA GLY A 76 -19.30 0.72 -6.54
C GLY A 76 -20.00 -0.56 -6.09
N SER A 77 -19.72 -1.03 -4.88
CA SER A 77 -20.27 -2.27 -4.34
C SER A 77 -21.61 -2.02 -3.65
N GLY A 78 -22.66 -2.74 -4.05
CA GLY A 78 -24.02 -2.56 -3.54
C GLY A 78 -24.87 -1.50 -4.27
N GLU A 79 -24.26 -0.61 -5.06
CA GLU A 79 -24.96 0.37 -5.89
C GLU A 79 -24.75 0.15 -7.38
N LEU A 80 -23.54 0.39 -7.92
CA LEU A 80 -23.25 0.02 -9.31
C LEU A 80 -23.31 -1.51 -9.50
N ASN A 81 -22.68 -2.25 -8.59
CA ASN A 81 -22.67 -3.70 -8.56
C ASN A 81 -23.76 -4.18 -7.58
N PRO A 82 -24.93 -4.64 -8.04
CA PRO A 82 -26.05 -4.94 -7.15
C PRO A 82 -25.79 -6.16 -6.26
N VAL A 83 -26.20 -6.07 -4.99
CA VAL A 83 -26.13 -7.17 -4.00
C VAL A 83 -26.79 -8.43 -4.56
N ASN A 84 -26.06 -9.54 -4.58
CA ASN A 84 -26.49 -10.80 -5.19
C ASN A 84 -25.86 -12.07 -4.59
N GLY A 85 -25.17 -11.94 -3.46
CA GLY A 85 -24.43 -12.98 -2.75
C GLY A 85 -23.04 -13.29 -3.31
N THR A 86 -22.56 -12.54 -4.32
CA THR A 86 -21.22 -12.77 -4.89
C THR A 86 -20.17 -11.88 -4.25
N TYR A 87 -18.98 -12.46 -4.09
CA TYR A 87 -17.83 -11.76 -3.52
C TYR A 87 -17.52 -10.45 -4.25
N HIS A 88 -17.58 -10.42 -5.59
CA HIS A 88 -17.25 -9.23 -6.38
C HIS A 88 -18.25 -8.08 -6.23
N ASN A 89 -19.55 -8.38 -6.12
CA ASN A 89 -20.56 -7.32 -6.01
C ASN A 89 -20.64 -6.70 -4.61
N GLU A 90 -20.21 -7.45 -3.60
CA GLU A 90 -20.34 -7.09 -2.18
C GLU A 90 -18.98 -6.83 -1.52
N PHE A 91 -17.91 -6.77 -2.31
CA PHE A 91 -16.55 -6.58 -1.80
C PHE A 91 -16.45 -5.25 -1.06
N ARG A 92 -16.27 -5.34 0.26
CA ARG A 92 -16.17 -4.18 1.17
C ARG A 92 -17.35 -3.22 1.06
N ILE A 93 -18.54 -3.77 0.86
CA ILE A 93 -19.80 -3.01 0.74
C ILE A 93 -20.13 -2.17 1.99
N ASP A 94 -19.64 -2.55 3.16
CA ASP A 94 -19.88 -1.86 4.44
C ASP A 94 -18.86 -0.76 4.76
N GLU A 95 -17.97 -0.43 3.81
CA GLU A 95 -16.95 0.62 3.95
C GLU A 95 -17.23 1.80 3.00
N GLY A 96 -16.56 2.93 3.24
CA GLY A 96 -16.77 4.18 2.48
C GLY A 96 -16.09 4.19 1.12
N VAL A 97 -14.89 3.60 0.98
CA VAL A 97 -14.14 3.66 -0.29
C VAL A 97 -14.93 3.01 -1.42
N ASP A 98 -15.07 3.76 -2.50
CA ASP A 98 -15.75 3.33 -3.71
C ASP A 98 -14.96 2.26 -4.48
N ILE A 99 -15.50 1.04 -4.57
CA ILE A 99 -14.82 -0.10 -5.20
C ILE A 99 -15.70 -0.80 -6.23
N SER A 100 -15.14 -1.00 -7.41
CA SER A 100 -15.70 -1.87 -8.44
C SER A 100 -14.60 -2.76 -9.01
N TYR A 101 -14.91 -3.51 -10.06
CA TYR A 101 -14.01 -4.46 -10.70
C TYR A 101 -14.18 -4.43 -12.22
N THR A 102 -13.14 -4.85 -12.94
CA THR A 102 -13.12 -4.91 -14.41
C THR A 102 -14.09 -5.95 -14.95
N LYS A 103 -14.80 -5.63 -16.03
CA LYS A 103 -15.87 -6.46 -16.61
C LYS A 103 -15.63 -6.74 -18.09
N GLU A 104 -15.94 -7.97 -18.50
CA GLU A 104 -15.97 -8.37 -19.91
C GLU A 104 -16.94 -7.48 -20.71
N GLY A 105 -16.51 -7.08 -21.91
CA GLY A 105 -17.25 -6.18 -22.80
C GLY A 105 -17.28 -4.70 -22.37
N ILE A 106 -16.69 -4.35 -21.21
CA ILE A 106 -16.62 -2.98 -20.70
C ILE A 106 -15.16 -2.54 -20.56
N ASP A 107 -14.32 -3.36 -19.93
CA ASP A 107 -12.94 -3.03 -19.57
C ASP A 107 -11.90 -3.77 -20.43
N ASP A 108 -12.32 -4.66 -21.34
CA ASP A 108 -11.48 -5.44 -22.26
C ASP A 108 -11.55 -4.91 -23.71
N THR A 109 -11.91 -3.64 -23.86
CA THR A 109 -12.15 -3.01 -25.16
C THR A 109 -10.83 -2.70 -25.90
N LEU A 110 -10.91 -2.63 -27.23
CA LEU A 110 -9.76 -2.40 -28.11
C LEU A 110 -9.15 -0.99 -28.00
N ASP A 111 -9.83 -0.05 -27.34
CA ASP A 111 -9.37 1.32 -27.14
C ASP A 111 -8.53 1.50 -25.87
N ASN A 112 -8.39 0.46 -25.04
CA ASN A 112 -7.41 0.41 -23.96
C ASN A 112 -6.00 0.73 -24.48
N ILE A 113 -5.26 1.56 -23.72
CA ILE A 113 -3.83 1.79 -24.01
C ILE A 113 -3.04 0.58 -23.52
N VAL A 114 -3.41 0.08 -22.33
CA VAL A 114 -2.92 -1.19 -21.78
C VAL A 114 -4.13 -1.96 -21.24
N ALA A 115 -4.28 -3.22 -21.64
CA ALA A 115 -5.36 -4.07 -21.15
C ALA A 115 -5.19 -4.39 -19.65
N PRO A 116 -6.29 -4.55 -18.88
CA PRO A 116 -6.22 -5.09 -17.52
C PRO A 116 -5.53 -6.45 -17.49
N ASP A 117 -4.86 -6.75 -16.36
CA ASP A 117 -4.18 -8.03 -16.16
C ASP A 117 -5.17 -9.22 -16.23
N GLU A 118 -6.38 -9.01 -15.70
CA GLU A 118 -7.49 -9.94 -15.73
C GLU A 118 -8.84 -9.22 -15.61
N MET A 119 -9.90 -9.92 -15.99
CA MET A 119 -11.28 -9.51 -15.69
C MET A 119 -11.65 -9.93 -14.27
N GLY A 120 -12.47 -9.14 -13.58
CA GLY A 120 -12.72 -9.31 -12.15
C GLY A 120 -11.70 -8.59 -11.25
N MET A 121 -10.70 -7.94 -11.83
CA MET A 121 -9.69 -7.17 -11.08
C MET A 121 -10.36 -5.97 -10.40
N PHE A 122 -10.31 -5.91 -9.07
CA PHE A 122 -10.83 -4.76 -8.32
C PHE A 122 -10.00 -3.50 -8.54
N TYR A 123 -10.68 -2.36 -8.48
CA TYR A 123 -10.09 -1.04 -8.47
C TYR A 123 -10.88 -0.13 -7.53
N VAL A 124 -10.18 0.84 -6.94
CA VAL A 124 -10.82 2.01 -6.32
C VAL A 124 -11.28 2.94 -7.43
N GLY A 125 -12.47 3.52 -7.32
CA GLY A 125 -13.02 4.46 -8.30
C GLY A 125 -13.66 5.67 -7.64
N TRP A 126 -14.41 6.48 -8.39
CA TRP A 126 -15.15 7.67 -7.90
C TRP A 126 -14.34 8.67 -7.07
N THR A 127 -13.02 8.58 -7.20
CA THR A 127 -12.08 9.33 -6.38
C THR A 127 -12.32 10.83 -6.47
N ALA A 128 -12.11 11.52 -5.36
CA ALA A 128 -12.23 12.96 -5.24
C ALA A 128 -10.97 13.58 -4.61
N PRO A 129 -10.67 14.87 -4.88
CA PRO A 129 -9.57 15.56 -4.22
C PRO A 129 -9.68 15.48 -2.69
N ASP A 130 -8.52 15.40 -2.04
CA ASP A 130 -8.33 15.32 -0.59
C ASP A 130 -8.65 13.96 0.06
N GLU A 131 -9.15 12.98 -0.70
CA GLU A 131 -9.24 11.59 -0.26
C GLU A 131 -7.86 10.93 -0.13
N TRP A 132 -7.78 9.94 0.76
CA TRP A 132 -6.57 9.17 0.96
C TRP A 132 -6.84 7.72 1.40
N ILE A 133 -5.90 6.82 1.09
CA ILE A 133 -6.02 5.39 1.35
C ILE A 133 -4.70 4.83 1.86
N ASN A 134 -4.72 4.10 2.98
CA ASN A 134 -3.54 3.50 3.60
C ASN A 134 -3.37 2.01 3.27
N TYR A 135 -2.12 1.61 3.12
CA TYR A 135 -1.68 0.23 2.88
C TYR A 135 -0.52 -0.09 3.81
N THR A 136 -0.65 -1.17 4.57
CA THR A 136 0.48 -1.76 5.26
C THR A 136 1.27 -2.60 4.26
N ILE A 137 2.51 -2.18 4.00
CA ILE A 137 3.44 -2.83 3.07
C ILE A 137 4.62 -3.45 3.82
N ASP A 138 5.12 -4.58 3.36
CA ASP A 138 6.38 -5.18 3.83
C ASP A 138 7.47 -5.02 2.78
N VAL A 139 8.35 -4.03 3.00
CA VAL A 139 9.48 -3.74 2.14
C VAL A 139 10.59 -4.75 2.47
N LYS A 140 10.90 -5.68 1.56
CA LYS A 140 11.87 -6.75 1.81
C LYS A 140 13.33 -6.27 1.77
N GLU A 141 13.61 -5.20 1.03
CA GLU A 141 14.97 -4.70 0.78
C GLU A 141 15.04 -3.17 0.88
N THR A 142 16.15 -2.64 1.43
CA THR A 142 16.37 -1.18 1.42
C THR A 142 16.98 -0.78 0.08
N GLY A 143 16.38 0.20 -0.61
CA GLY A 143 16.90 0.66 -1.89
C GLY A 143 16.03 1.72 -2.56
N ALA A 144 16.44 2.10 -3.77
CA ALA A 144 15.63 2.91 -4.67
C ALA A 144 14.67 1.99 -5.45
N TYR A 145 13.43 2.41 -5.59
CA TYR A 145 12.37 1.70 -6.27
C TYR A 145 11.78 2.58 -7.36
N ASP A 146 11.69 2.04 -8.58
CA ASP A 146 10.88 2.63 -9.63
C ASP A 146 9.41 2.23 -9.39
N ILE A 147 8.50 3.20 -9.50
CA ILE A 147 7.06 3.01 -9.32
C ILE A 147 6.38 3.00 -10.67
N CYS A 148 5.67 1.92 -10.94
CA CYS A 148 4.73 1.79 -12.03
C CYS A 148 3.30 1.91 -11.50
N PHE A 149 2.40 2.52 -12.27
CA PHE A 149 1.00 2.72 -11.87
C PHE A 149 0.03 2.31 -12.97
N PHE A 150 -0.94 1.46 -12.63
CA PHE A 150 -2.02 1.03 -13.53
C PHE A 150 -3.36 1.64 -13.11
N PHE A 151 -3.98 2.35 -14.03
CA PHE A 151 -5.11 3.25 -13.74
C PHE A 151 -5.99 3.50 -14.98
N SER A 152 -7.13 4.13 -14.76
CA SER A 152 -7.86 4.90 -15.78
C SER A 152 -8.23 6.28 -15.22
N ALA A 153 -8.46 7.25 -16.10
CA ALA A 153 -8.73 8.63 -15.70
C ALA A 153 -9.65 9.32 -16.71
N GLU A 154 -10.79 9.84 -16.26
CA GLU A 154 -11.70 10.60 -17.12
C GLU A 154 -11.10 11.93 -17.57
N VAL A 155 -10.39 12.59 -16.66
CA VAL A 155 -9.76 13.90 -16.83
C VAL A 155 -8.33 13.85 -16.31
N ASP A 156 -7.53 14.85 -16.65
CA ASP A 156 -6.22 15.02 -16.01
C ASP A 156 -6.43 15.23 -14.51
N GLY A 157 -5.59 14.57 -13.72
CA GLY A 157 -5.62 14.64 -12.26
C GLY A 157 -4.23 14.52 -11.68
N ALA A 158 -4.17 14.47 -10.36
CA ALA A 158 -2.89 14.27 -9.68
C ALA A 158 -3.04 13.45 -8.40
N ILE A 159 -1.98 12.74 -8.07
CA ILE A 159 -1.85 11.97 -6.82
C ILE A 159 -0.54 12.32 -6.11
N SER A 160 -0.36 11.85 -4.88
CA SER A 160 0.95 11.77 -4.23
C SER A 160 1.02 10.54 -3.33
N LEU A 161 2.23 10.06 -3.05
CA LEU A 161 2.47 8.95 -2.14
C LEU A 161 3.24 9.42 -0.91
N SER A 162 2.82 8.98 0.27
CA SER A 162 3.59 9.13 1.51
C SER A 162 3.93 7.77 2.12
N VAL A 163 5.06 7.70 2.81
CA VAL A 163 5.46 6.53 3.59
C VAL A 163 5.69 6.94 5.03
N ASP A 164 5.06 6.23 5.97
CA ASP A 164 5.07 6.51 7.40
C ASP A 164 4.70 7.98 7.70
N GLY A 165 3.69 8.49 6.99
CA GLY A 165 3.17 9.86 7.12
C GLY A 165 4.04 10.95 6.48
N LYS A 166 5.14 10.60 5.79
CA LYS A 166 6.00 11.55 5.09
C LYS A 166 5.84 11.42 3.58
N ASP A 167 5.53 12.53 2.91
CA ASP A 167 5.51 12.60 1.44
C ASP A 167 6.85 12.17 0.84
N VAL A 168 6.81 11.25 -0.13
CA VAL A 168 7.97 10.68 -0.81
C VAL A 168 8.02 10.98 -2.31
N THR A 169 6.96 11.54 -2.90
CA THR A 169 6.90 11.79 -4.35
C THR A 169 6.66 13.26 -4.70
N GLY A 170 6.04 14.03 -3.82
CA GLY A 170 5.37 15.26 -4.23
C GLY A 170 4.19 14.95 -5.17
N ILE A 171 3.76 15.97 -5.93
CA ILE A 171 2.67 15.85 -6.89
C ILE A 171 3.09 15.05 -8.12
N LEU A 172 2.34 13.99 -8.41
CA LEU A 172 2.46 13.15 -9.60
C LEU A 172 1.26 13.43 -10.50
N GLN A 173 1.53 13.92 -11.71
CA GLN A 173 0.50 14.24 -12.69
C GLN A 173 0.04 12.96 -13.40
N ILE A 174 -1.27 12.75 -13.42
CA ILE A 174 -1.92 11.59 -14.01
C ILE A 174 -2.71 12.06 -15.24
N PRO A 175 -2.27 11.75 -16.47
CA PRO A 175 -2.95 12.17 -17.67
C PRO A 175 -4.26 11.40 -17.86
N SER A 176 -5.27 12.09 -18.39
CA SER A 176 -6.54 11.50 -18.80
C SER A 176 -6.33 10.34 -19.77
N THR A 177 -7.06 9.25 -19.52
CA THR A 177 -7.29 8.18 -20.49
C THR A 177 -8.58 8.39 -21.28
N SER A 178 -9.29 9.51 -21.07
CA SER A 178 -10.54 9.95 -21.68
C SER A 178 -11.81 9.15 -21.32
N SER A 179 -11.69 8.13 -20.48
CA SER A 179 -12.80 7.26 -20.08
C SER A 179 -12.45 6.50 -18.80
N PRO A 180 -13.41 6.25 -17.88
CA PRO A 180 -13.14 5.46 -16.69
C PRO A 180 -12.91 3.97 -17.01
N HIS A 181 -13.26 3.52 -18.20
CA HIS A 181 -13.07 2.13 -18.65
C HIS A 181 -11.98 1.99 -19.71
N LYS A 182 -11.15 3.02 -19.88
CA LYS A 182 -9.98 2.98 -20.75
C LYS A 182 -8.72 2.98 -19.90
N TRP A 183 -8.08 1.82 -19.84
CA TRP A 183 -6.97 1.53 -18.94
C TRP A 183 -5.62 1.90 -19.56
N ASN A 184 -4.70 2.33 -18.69
CA ASN A 184 -3.34 2.67 -19.04
C ASN A 184 -2.37 2.36 -17.90
N ARG A 185 -1.07 2.37 -18.22
CA ARG A 185 0.02 2.20 -17.29
C ARG A 185 1.10 3.27 -17.50
N ILE A 186 1.67 3.79 -16.42
CA ILE A 186 2.89 4.61 -16.45
C ILE A 186 4.01 3.82 -15.80
N ASP A 187 4.99 3.37 -16.60
CA ASP A 187 6.05 2.45 -16.15
C ASP A 187 7.03 3.07 -15.15
N ASN A 188 7.29 4.37 -15.27
CA ASN A 188 8.26 5.10 -14.43
C ASN A 188 7.61 6.37 -13.89
N LEU A 189 6.53 6.20 -13.13
CA LEU A 189 5.77 7.32 -12.58
C LEU A 189 6.62 8.14 -11.61
N ALA A 190 7.39 7.47 -10.76
CA ALA A 190 8.29 8.08 -9.80
C ALA A 190 9.42 7.12 -9.40
N GLU A 191 10.45 7.67 -8.75
CA GLU A 191 11.48 6.90 -8.06
C GLU A 191 11.45 7.28 -6.57
N VAL A 192 11.42 6.28 -5.68
CA VAL A 192 11.41 6.50 -4.22
C VAL A 192 12.46 5.65 -3.51
N SER A 193 13.02 6.18 -2.42
CA SER A 193 13.93 5.42 -1.56
C SER A 193 13.18 4.84 -0.36
N LEU A 194 13.12 3.50 -0.27
CA LEU A 194 12.42 2.79 0.81
C LEU A 194 13.42 2.06 1.72
N LYS A 195 13.09 2.01 3.01
CA LYS A 195 13.82 1.20 3.99
C LYS A 195 13.09 -0.10 4.23
N LYS A 196 13.84 -1.21 4.25
CA LYS A 196 13.36 -2.54 4.63
C LYS A 196 12.52 -2.49 5.91
N GLY A 197 11.46 -3.28 5.95
CA GLY A 197 10.55 -3.48 7.07
C GLY A 197 9.11 -3.13 6.71
N THR A 198 8.22 -3.36 7.67
CA THR A 198 6.82 -2.95 7.58
C THR A 198 6.71 -1.43 7.59
N ARG A 199 5.96 -0.88 6.64
CA ARG A 199 5.72 0.57 6.47
C ARG A 199 4.25 0.82 6.16
N ILE A 200 3.79 2.04 6.40
CA ILE A 200 2.47 2.49 5.96
C ILE A 200 2.65 3.36 4.71
N LEU A 201 2.20 2.86 3.57
CA LEU A 201 2.06 3.63 2.34
C LEU A 201 0.69 4.31 2.34
N THR A 202 0.63 5.59 2.01
CA THR A 202 -0.63 6.31 1.79
C THR A 202 -0.66 6.83 0.37
N LEU A 203 -1.73 6.52 -0.36
CA LEU A 203 -2.11 7.15 -1.61
C LEU A 203 -3.01 8.35 -1.29
N HIS A 204 -2.68 9.52 -1.84
CA HIS A 204 -3.49 10.73 -1.73
C HIS A 204 -4.00 11.15 -3.11
N THR A 205 -5.30 11.42 -3.22
CA THR A 205 -5.89 12.06 -4.40
C THR A 205 -5.73 13.58 -4.26
N LYS A 206 -5.03 14.22 -5.19
CA LYS A 206 -4.62 15.63 -5.08
C LYS A 206 -5.45 16.57 -5.93
N GLU A 207 -5.62 16.25 -7.21
CA GLU A 207 -6.33 17.12 -8.15
C GLU A 207 -7.33 16.30 -8.97
N ALA A 208 -8.49 16.92 -9.25
CA ALA A 208 -9.66 16.40 -9.96
C ALA A 208 -10.34 15.17 -9.34
N GLY A 209 -9.57 14.13 -9.02
CA GLY A 209 -10.11 12.79 -8.83
C GLY A 209 -10.59 12.21 -10.17
N LYS A 210 -11.72 11.48 -10.16
CA LYS A 210 -12.30 10.79 -11.34
C LYS A 210 -11.32 9.86 -12.04
N MET A 211 -10.56 9.17 -11.20
CA MET A 211 -9.59 8.16 -11.60
C MET A 211 -9.97 6.83 -10.96
N ASN A 212 -9.70 5.75 -11.68
CA ASN A 212 -9.71 4.41 -11.10
C ASN A 212 -8.27 3.95 -10.81
N TYR A 213 -8.04 3.45 -9.60
CA TYR A 213 -6.75 2.97 -9.13
C TYR A 213 -6.79 1.45 -8.99
N ALA A 214 -6.02 0.74 -9.81
CA ALA A 214 -5.94 -0.72 -9.70
C ALA A 214 -4.76 -1.15 -8.83
N TRP A 215 -3.54 -0.77 -9.21
CA TRP A 215 -2.33 -1.16 -8.51
C TRP A 215 -1.14 -0.26 -8.83
N PHE A 216 -0.21 -0.19 -7.88
CA PHE A 216 1.17 0.21 -8.11
C PHE A 216 2.06 -1.02 -8.19
N ASP A 217 3.13 -0.99 -8.97
CA ASP A 217 4.21 -1.97 -8.90
C ASP A 217 5.51 -1.27 -8.50
N PHE A 218 6.16 -1.77 -7.46
CA PHE A 218 7.42 -1.26 -6.96
C PHE A 218 8.55 -2.20 -7.34
N SER A 219 9.40 -1.76 -8.26
CA SER A 219 10.54 -2.53 -8.75
C SER A 219 11.84 -2.00 -8.15
N LEU A 220 12.58 -2.85 -7.42
CA LEU A 220 13.87 -2.47 -6.85
C LEU A 220 14.88 -2.22 -7.98
N LYS A 221 15.50 -1.04 -7.97
CA LYS A 221 16.55 -0.71 -8.94
C LYS A 221 17.79 -1.55 -8.64
N SER A 222 18.27 -2.25 -9.67
CA SER A 222 19.58 -2.89 -9.60
C SER A 222 20.66 -1.84 -9.35
N LYS A 223 21.56 -2.13 -8.40
CA LYS A 223 22.75 -1.31 -8.13
C LYS A 223 23.73 -1.32 -9.28
#